data_AF-A0A9E2BGM6-F1
#
_entry.id   AF-A0A9E2BGM6-F1
#
_cell.length_a   1.000
_cell.length_b   1.000
_cell.length_c   1.000
_cell.angle_alpha   90.00
_cell.angle_beta   90.00
_cell.angle_gamma   90.00
#
_symmetry.space_group_name_H-M   'P 1'
#
loop_
_entity.id
_entity.type
_entity.pdbx_description
1 polymer ?
#
loop_
_entity_poly.entity_id
_entity_poly.type
_entity_poly.pdbx_seq_one_letter_code
_entity_poly.pdbx_strand_id
1 'polypeptide(L)'
;TEHFVVRGRERRVEISEAGRDRVAELAETMPDFWKRVRRRELLVTQALAARHLYVRDQHYLVRDDKVVIVDENTGRVMADRSWEMGLHQMVEAKEDCEITPGRDAMAKITYQRFFRRYLRFGAMSGTATEVAGELWSVYGLRVVKVPSHKPVQRIAGPSQVYLTADDKWQAVVERVRTLHQQQRPVLIGTRSVAASEQLSALLTKAKLQHRVLNARNDEEEADIVARAGEAGCITVATNMAGRGTDISLGLGIRELGGLHVIATERNEARRVDRQLFGRCGRQGDPGSFEAILSLEDEIMDLYAPGWLKTLLRSTIRSGSPLGQKFGGVAMRVTQAILERRHARMRRDLIKMDRRLGDVLAFTGPME
;
A
#
# COMPACT_ATOMS: atom_id res chain seq x y z
N THR A 1 -26.64 -5.76 2.05
CA THR A 1 -26.95 -6.87 1.14
C THR A 1 -27.33 -8.08 1.96
N GLU A 2 -28.51 -8.64 1.71
CA GLU A 2 -29.06 -9.79 2.44
C GLU A 2 -28.28 -11.10 2.18
N HIS A 3 -27.65 -11.21 1.00
CA HIS A 3 -27.05 -12.46 0.51
C HIS A 3 -25.57 -12.68 0.87
N PHE A 4 -24.82 -11.65 1.23
CA PHE A 4 -23.41 -11.80 1.60
C PHE A 4 -22.90 -10.59 2.39
N VAL A 5 -21.84 -10.85 3.16
CA VAL A 5 -21.12 -9.87 3.96
C VAL A 5 -19.70 -9.74 3.43
N VAL A 6 -19.33 -8.53 3.00
CA VAL A 6 -17.96 -8.20 2.63
C VAL A 6 -17.23 -7.70 3.86
N ARG A 7 -16.28 -8.48 4.38
CA ARG A 7 -15.36 -8.05 5.43
C ARG A 7 -14.12 -7.45 4.79
N GLY A 8 -14.23 -6.21 4.30
CA GLY A 8 -13.12 -5.51 3.63
C GLY A 8 -11.82 -5.50 4.45
N ARG A 9 -11.95 -5.31 5.78
CA ARG A 9 -10.82 -5.34 6.74
C ARG A 9 -10.06 -6.68 6.79
N GLU A 10 -10.70 -7.78 6.40
CA GLU A 10 -10.17 -9.15 6.41
C GLU A 10 -9.88 -9.67 5.01
N ARG A 11 -10.21 -8.89 3.97
CA ARG A 11 -10.25 -9.35 2.58
C ARG A 11 -10.98 -10.68 2.43
N ARG A 12 -12.13 -10.78 3.11
CA ARG A 12 -12.95 -11.97 3.09
C ARG A 12 -14.38 -11.62 2.72
N VAL A 13 -14.99 -12.48 1.92
CA VAL A 13 -16.43 -12.48 1.68
C VAL A 13 -17.03 -13.70 2.37
N GLU A 14 -18.14 -13.50 3.07
CA GLU A 14 -18.91 -14.57 3.69
C GLU A 14 -20.32 -14.56 3.10
N ILE A 15 -20.74 -15.66 2.48
CA ILE A 15 -22.10 -15.84 1.96
C ILE A 15 -23.03 -16.11 3.14
N SER A 16 -24.15 -15.38 3.22
CA SER A 16 -25.19 -15.59 4.24
C SER A 16 -26.03 -16.83 3.92
N GLU A 17 -26.88 -17.30 4.84
CA GLU A 17 -27.83 -18.39 4.54
C GLU A 17 -28.73 -18.04 3.35
N ALA A 18 -29.34 -16.85 3.36
CA ALA A 18 -30.14 -16.36 2.23
C ALA A 18 -29.36 -16.30 0.91
N GLY A 19 -28.05 -16.05 0.96
CA GLY A 19 -27.19 -16.13 -0.22
C GLY A 19 -26.93 -17.56 -0.69
N ARG A 20 -26.75 -18.51 0.23
CA ARG A 20 -26.58 -19.93 -0.11
C ARG A 20 -27.84 -20.50 -0.74
N ASP A 21 -29.01 -20.16 -0.22
CA ASP A 21 -30.30 -20.59 -0.76
C ASP A 21 -30.50 -20.05 -2.18
N ARG A 22 -30.23 -18.75 -2.38
CA ARG A 22 -30.32 -18.13 -3.72
C ARG A 22 -29.36 -18.78 -4.71
N VAL A 23 -28.14 -19.05 -4.29
CA VAL A 23 -27.13 -19.72 -5.11
C VAL A 23 -27.51 -21.18 -5.39
N ALA A 24 -28.22 -21.85 -4.47
CA ALA A 24 -28.75 -23.19 -4.68
C ALA A 24 -29.85 -23.22 -5.74
N GLU A 25 -30.83 -22.32 -5.62
CA GLU A 25 -31.94 -22.15 -6.57
C GLU A 25 -31.41 -21.89 -8.00
N LEU A 26 -30.47 -20.94 -8.15
CA LEU A 26 -29.86 -20.65 -9.45
C LEU A 26 -29.14 -21.86 -10.06
N ALA A 27 -28.58 -22.74 -9.23
CA ALA A 27 -27.82 -23.90 -9.67
C ALA A 27 -28.70 -25.10 -10.06
N GLU A 28 -30.00 -25.11 -9.74
CA GLU A 28 -30.89 -26.23 -10.10
C GLU A 28 -31.01 -26.43 -11.61
N THR A 29 -31.04 -25.31 -12.35
CA THR A 29 -31.13 -25.29 -13.81
C THR A 29 -29.76 -25.42 -14.50
N MET A 30 -28.68 -25.49 -13.75
CA MET A 30 -27.30 -25.53 -14.26
C MET A 30 -26.76 -26.96 -14.37
N PRO A 31 -25.68 -27.17 -15.15
CA PRO A 31 -24.99 -28.46 -15.23
C PRO A 31 -24.55 -28.99 -13.87
N ASP A 32 -24.39 -30.31 -13.76
CA ASP A 32 -24.01 -31.02 -12.52
C ASP A 32 -22.75 -30.49 -11.84
N PHE A 33 -21.87 -29.83 -12.60
CA PHE A 33 -20.72 -29.09 -12.08
C PHE A 33 -21.12 -28.11 -10.96
N TRP A 34 -22.23 -27.38 -11.12
CA TRP A 34 -22.74 -26.36 -10.20
C TRP A 34 -23.64 -26.93 -9.10
N LYS A 35 -24.14 -28.15 -9.24
CA LYS A 35 -24.99 -28.79 -8.21
C LYS A 35 -24.20 -29.19 -6.97
N ARG A 36 -22.87 -29.34 -7.06
CA ARG A 36 -22.00 -29.66 -5.92
C ARG A 36 -21.82 -28.45 -4.99
N VAL A 37 -22.50 -28.47 -3.84
CA VAL A 37 -22.56 -27.39 -2.83
C VAL A 37 -21.18 -26.77 -2.54
N ARG A 38 -20.20 -27.56 -2.06
CA ARG A 38 -18.88 -27.03 -1.67
C ARG A 38 -18.16 -26.28 -2.80
N ARG A 39 -18.26 -26.79 -4.03
CA ARG A 39 -17.59 -26.20 -5.20
C ARG A 39 -18.29 -24.91 -5.62
N ARG A 40 -19.61 -24.96 -5.75
CA ARG A 40 -20.43 -23.80 -6.11
C ARG A 40 -20.21 -22.64 -5.14
N GLU A 41 -20.33 -22.91 -3.84
CA GLU A 41 -20.13 -21.88 -2.82
C GLU A 41 -18.73 -21.30 -2.84
N LEU A 42 -17.70 -22.14 -3.04
CA LEU A 42 -16.32 -21.67 -3.20
C LEU A 42 -16.18 -20.72 -4.40
N LEU A 43 -16.64 -21.12 -5.59
CA LEU A 43 -16.51 -20.31 -6.80
C LEU A 43 -17.30 -19.02 -6.72
N VAL A 44 -18.52 -19.04 -6.16
CA VAL A 44 -19.31 -17.83 -5.92
C VAL A 44 -18.63 -16.92 -4.91
N THR A 45 -18.02 -17.47 -3.86
CA THR A 45 -17.24 -16.68 -2.90
C THR A 45 -16.05 -16.00 -3.58
N GLN A 46 -15.34 -16.71 -4.48
CA GLN A 46 -14.23 -16.13 -5.24
C GLN A 46 -14.71 -15.07 -6.23
N ALA A 47 -15.84 -15.27 -6.90
CA ALA A 47 -16.44 -14.28 -7.79
C ALA A 47 -16.82 -12.99 -7.04
N LEU A 48 -17.45 -13.13 -5.86
CA LEU A 48 -17.76 -11.99 -5.00
C LEU A 48 -16.48 -11.31 -4.48
N ALA A 49 -15.45 -12.08 -4.13
CA ALA A 49 -14.16 -11.53 -3.74
C ALA A 49 -13.52 -10.72 -4.89
N ALA A 50 -13.44 -11.28 -6.10
CA ALA A 50 -12.93 -10.59 -7.28
C ALA A 50 -13.69 -9.28 -7.57
N ARG A 51 -15.02 -9.29 -7.40
CA ARG A 51 -15.87 -8.13 -7.65
C ARG A 51 -15.75 -7.03 -6.57
N HIS A 52 -15.67 -7.41 -5.30
CA HIS A 52 -15.79 -6.46 -4.18
C HIS A 52 -14.48 -6.16 -3.43
N LEU A 53 -13.46 -7.00 -3.56
CA LEU A 53 -12.20 -6.86 -2.82
C LEU A 53 -11.01 -6.57 -3.74
N TYR A 54 -11.07 -6.99 -5.01
CA TYR A 54 -9.99 -6.76 -5.96
C TYR A 54 -10.38 -5.65 -6.93
N VAL A 55 -9.59 -4.59 -6.94
CA VAL A 55 -9.83 -3.36 -7.70
C VAL A 55 -8.72 -3.17 -8.72
N ARG A 56 -9.10 -2.92 -9.97
CA ARG A 56 -8.20 -2.58 -11.07
C ARG A 56 -7.39 -1.33 -10.72
N ASP A 57 -6.14 -1.27 -11.18
CA ASP A 57 -5.17 -0.19 -10.92
C ASP A 57 -4.74 -0.01 -9.44
N GLN A 58 -5.20 -0.91 -8.56
CA GLN A 58 -4.73 -1.03 -7.18
C GLN A 58 -4.12 -2.40 -6.91
N HIS A 59 -4.85 -3.46 -7.26
CA HIS A 59 -4.46 -4.86 -6.98
C HIS A 59 -3.94 -5.57 -8.23
N TYR A 60 -4.34 -5.11 -9.41
CA TYR A 60 -3.93 -5.66 -10.71
C TYR A 60 -4.07 -4.64 -11.83
N LEU A 61 -3.42 -4.94 -12.95
CA LEU A 61 -3.56 -4.23 -14.22
C LEU A 61 -4.10 -5.20 -15.28
N VAL A 62 -4.73 -4.67 -16.31
CA VAL A 62 -5.07 -5.42 -17.52
C VAL A 62 -4.13 -4.95 -18.64
N ARG A 63 -3.35 -5.85 -19.22
CA ARG A 63 -2.43 -5.59 -20.34
C ARG A 63 -2.49 -6.73 -21.34
N ASP A 64 -2.58 -6.41 -22.62
CA ASP A 64 -2.63 -7.40 -23.71
C ASP A 64 -3.67 -8.50 -23.45
N ASP A 65 -4.87 -8.08 -23.00
CA ASP A 65 -5.99 -8.95 -22.62
C ASP A 65 -5.69 -9.94 -21.48
N LYS A 66 -4.71 -9.62 -20.61
CA LYS A 66 -4.32 -10.44 -19.46
C LYS A 66 -4.31 -9.65 -18.17
N VAL A 67 -4.77 -10.30 -17.10
CA VAL A 67 -4.71 -9.75 -15.75
C VAL A 67 -3.33 -9.97 -15.16
N VAL A 68 -2.69 -8.90 -14.73
CA VAL A 68 -1.37 -8.95 -14.10
C VAL A 68 -1.42 -8.38 -12.69
N ILE A 69 -0.99 -9.18 -11.71
CA ILE A 69 -1.02 -8.80 -10.30
C ILE A 69 -0.03 -7.65 -10.03
N VAL A 70 -0.46 -6.70 -9.20
CA VAL A 70 0.40 -5.63 -8.68
C VAL A 70 0.65 -5.89 -7.20
N ASP A 71 1.91 -5.86 -6.78
CA ASP A 71 2.23 -5.84 -5.35
C ASP A 71 1.87 -4.48 -4.77
N GLU A 72 0.86 -4.41 -3.92
CA GLU A 72 0.39 -3.16 -3.31
C GLU A 72 1.46 -2.44 -2.48
N ASN A 73 2.44 -3.19 -1.95
CA ASN A 73 3.55 -2.64 -1.18
C ASN A 73 4.77 -2.32 -2.03
N THR A 74 4.79 -2.62 -3.33
CA THR A 74 5.87 -2.15 -4.21
C THR A 74 5.43 -1.50 -5.52
N GLY A 75 4.13 -1.50 -5.84
CA GLY A 75 3.60 -1.05 -7.13
C GLY A 75 4.09 -1.91 -8.30
N ARG A 76 4.96 -2.90 -8.05
CA ARG A 76 5.62 -3.68 -9.08
C ARG A 76 4.65 -4.72 -9.63
N VAL A 77 4.72 -4.84 -10.94
CA VAL A 77 3.99 -5.84 -11.71
C VAL A 77 4.59 -7.23 -11.44
N MET A 78 3.74 -8.21 -11.17
CA MET A 78 4.11 -9.59 -10.89
C MET A 78 3.59 -10.51 -12.00
N ALA A 79 4.15 -10.34 -13.22
CA ALA A 79 3.71 -11.03 -14.44
C ALA A 79 3.59 -12.55 -14.29
N ASP A 80 4.51 -13.17 -13.53
CA ASP A 80 4.56 -14.62 -13.40
C ASP A 80 3.67 -15.17 -12.27
N ARG A 81 2.84 -14.33 -11.64
CA ARG A 81 1.99 -14.72 -10.51
C ARG A 81 0.52 -14.72 -10.87
N SER A 82 -0.19 -15.72 -10.35
CA SER A 82 -1.66 -15.84 -10.40
C SER A 82 -2.21 -16.02 -8.99
N TRP A 83 -3.42 -15.54 -8.72
CA TRP A 83 -4.10 -15.85 -7.46
C TRP A 83 -4.60 -17.30 -7.46
N GLU A 84 -4.63 -17.92 -6.27
CA GLU A 84 -4.99 -19.32 -6.09
C GLU A 84 -6.51 -19.56 -6.10
N MET A 85 -6.91 -20.84 -6.14
CA MET A 85 -8.31 -21.30 -5.93
C MET A 85 -9.33 -20.73 -6.93
N GLY A 86 -8.91 -20.44 -8.16
CA GLY A 86 -9.79 -19.91 -9.20
C GLY A 86 -10.03 -18.40 -9.12
N LEU A 87 -9.46 -17.70 -8.12
CA LEU A 87 -9.66 -16.27 -7.96
C LEU A 87 -9.12 -15.47 -9.15
N HIS A 88 -8.01 -15.91 -9.75
CA HIS A 88 -7.44 -15.24 -10.93
C HIS A 88 -8.40 -15.30 -12.11
N GLN A 89 -8.96 -16.47 -12.38
CA GLN A 89 -9.97 -16.67 -13.41
C GLN A 89 -11.24 -15.84 -13.14
N MET A 90 -11.62 -15.64 -11.87
CA MET A 90 -12.74 -14.76 -11.53
C MET A 90 -12.45 -13.28 -11.80
N VAL A 91 -11.19 -12.85 -11.68
CA VAL A 91 -10.79 -11.48 -12.03
C VAL A 91 -10.68 -11.32 -13.55
N GLU A 92 -10.14 -12.33 -14.26
CA GLU A 92 -10.14 -12.36 -15.73
C GLU A 92 -11.57 -12.28 -16.29
N ALA A 93 -12.48 -13.11 -15.78
CA ALA A 93 -13.89 -13.09 -16.17
C ALA A 93 -14.61 -11.79 -15.78
N LYS A 94 -14.18 -11.11 -14.71
CA LYS A 94 -14.73 -9.80 -14.31
C LYS A 94 -14.33 -8.69 -15.28
N GLU A 95 -13.13 -8.77 -15.87
CA GLU A 95 -12.57 -7.77 -16.78
C GLU A 95 -12.72 -8.17 -18.26
N ASP A 96 -13.55 -9.18 -18.54
CA ASP A 96 -13.80 -9.73 -19.88
C ASP A 96 -12.53 -10.18 -20.63
N CYS A 97 -11.50 -10.62 -19.90
CA CYS A 97 -10.24 -11.13 -20.46
C CYS A 97 -10.35 -12.63 -20.82
N GLU A 98 -9.44 -13.10 -21.68
CA GLU A 98 -9.27 -14.55 -21.93
C GLU A 98 -8.97 -15.30 -20.61
N ILE A 99 -9.76 -16.33 -20.31
CA ILE A 99 -9.63 -17.09 -19.07
C ILE A 99 -8.44 -18.05 -19.19
N THR A 100 -7.41 -17.81 -18.39
CA THR A 100 -6.21 -18.64 -18.39
C THR A 100 -6.51 -20.00 -17.74
N PRO A 101 -6.03 -21.13 -18.31
CA PRO A 101 -6.20 -22.44 -17.69
C PRO A 101 -5.62 -22.47 -16.27
N GLY A 102 -6.29 -23.23 -15.40
CA GLY A 102 -5.86 -23.40 -14.02
C GLY A 102 -4.43 -23.91 -13.93
N ARG A 103 -3.61 -23.26 -13.08
CA ARG A 103 -2.27 -23.74 -12.74
C ARG A 103 -2.34 -24.50 -11.42
N ASP A 104 -1.93 -25.76 -11.43
CA ASP A 104 -1.82 -26.54 -10.21
C ASP A 104 -0.51 -26.20 -9.49
N ALA A 105 -0.62 -25.71 -8.25
CA ALA A 105 0.54 -25.39 -7.43
C ALA A 105 1.25 -26.68 -7.00
N MET A 106 2.34 -27.03 -7.69
CA MET A 106 3.15 -28.23 -7.38
C MET A 106 3.91 -28.09 -6.06
N ALA A 107 4.37 -26.89 -5.73
CA ALA A 107 5.13 -26.61 -4.51
C ALA A 107 4.87 -25.18 -4.03
N LYS A 108 4.92 -24.99 -2.72
CA LYS A 108 4.75 -23.68 -2.08
C LYS A 108 5.69 -23.57 -0.90
N ILE A 109 6.31 -22.40 -0.74
CA ILE A 109 7.14 -22.07 0.42
C ILE A 109 6.91 -20.61 0.80
N THR A 110 6.82 -20.33 2.09
CA THR A 110 6.74 -18.95 2.60
C THR A 110 8.11 -18.29 2.56
N TYR A 111 8.17 -16.96 2.43
CA TYR A 111 9.45 -16.23 2.52
C TYR A 111 10.16 -16.49 3.85
N GLN A 112 9.39 -16.60 4.93
CA GLN A 112 9.87 -16.91 6.27
C GLN A 112 10.63 -18.24 6.29
N ARG A 113 10.09 -19.28 5.66
CA ARG A 113 10.75 -20.59 5.57
C ARG A 113 11.87 -20.59 4.55
N PHE A 114 11.69 -19.95 3.40
CA PHE A 114 12.68 -19.89 2.34
C PHE A 114 14.01 -19.29 2.82
N PHE A 115 13.98 -18.10 3.43
CA PHE A 115 15.21 -17.44 3.88
C PHE A 115 15.88 -18.13 5.08
N ARG A 116 15.13 -18.91 5.88
CA ARG A 116 15.72 -19.70 6.98
C ARG A 116 16.60 -20.87 6.52
N ARG A 117 16.49 -21.28 5.24
CA ARG A 117 17.32 -22.35 4.67
C ARG A 117 18.75 -21.91 4.34
N TYR A 118 19.02 -20.61 4.35
CA TYR A 118 20.35 -20.09 4.06
C TYR A 118 21.25 -20.23 5.30
N LEU A 119 22.42 -20.86 5.13
CA LEU A 119 23.43 -20.98 6.19
C LEU A 119 23.91 -19.63 6.73
N ARG A 120 23.98 -18.63 5.85
CA ARG A 120 24.35 -17.26 6.18
C ARG A 120 23.34 -16.31 5.56
N PHE A 121 22.76 -15.44 6.37
CA PHE A 121 21.78 -14.47 5.94
C PHE A 121 22.11 -13.10 6.53
N GLY A 122 22.15 -12.09 5.67
CA GLY A 122 22.39 -10.70 6.02
C GLY A 122 21.48 -9.79 5.21
N ALA A 123 21.12 -8.64 5.76
CA ALA A 123 20.21 -7.72 5.11
C ALA A 123 20.51 -6.27 5.50
N MET A 124 20.16 -5.33 4.62
CA MET A 124 20.27 -3.89 4.85
C MET A 124 18.93 -3.19 4.58
N SER A 125 18.58 -2.24 5.44
CA SER A 125 17.35 -1.44 5.29
C SER A 125 17.41 -0.19 6.18
N GLY A 126 16.95 0.95 5.66
CA GLY A 126 16.90 2.21 6.42
C GLY A 126 15.86 2.26 7.55
N THR A 127 14.89 1.34 7.56
CA THR A 127 13.79 1.28 8.55
C THR A 127 13.62 -0.12 9.17
N ALA A 128 14.74 -0.78 9.48
CA ALA A 128 14.72 -2.13 10.08
C ALA A 128 14.51 -2.14 11.60
N THR A 129 14.83 -1.05 12.30
CA THR A 129 14.82 -0.98 13.77
C THR A 129 13.43 -1.25 14.35
N GLU A 130 12.38 -0.76 13.69
CA GLU A 130 10.99 -0.88 14.13
C GLU A 130 10.46 -2.32 14.09
N VAL A 131 11.09 -3.18 13.28
CA VAL A 131 10.71 -4.59 13.11
C VAL A 131 11.76 -5.54 13.68
N ALA A 132 12.72 -5.05 14.46
CA ALA A 132 13.85 -5.83 14.96
C ALA A 132 13.41 -7.09 15.74
N GLY A 133 12.36 -6.99 16.55
CA GLY A 133 11.81 -8.14 17.29
C GLY A 133 11.24 -9.22 16.37
N GLU A 134 10.59 -8.83 15.26
CA GLU A 134 10.10 -9.78 14.25
C GLU A 134 11.26 -10.42 13.49
N LEU A 135 12.26 -9.62 13.08
CA LEU A 135 13.45 -10.14 12.39
C LEU A 135 14.24 -11.14 13.26
N TRP A 136 14.36 -10.87 14.56
CA TRP A 136 15.00 -11.79 15.50
C TRP A 136 14.17 -13.07 15.70
N SER A 137 12.87 -12.95 16.00
CA SER A 137 12.01 -14.10 16.28
C SER A 137 11.76 -15.02 15.07
N VAL A 138 11.83 -14.48 13.85
CA VAL A 138 11.57 -15.25 12.62
C VAL A 138 12.86 -15.75 11.98
N TYR A 139 13.89 -14.90 11.89
CA TYR A 139 15.11 -15.19 11.13
C TYR A 139 16.39 -15.27 11.98
N GLY A 140 16.32 -15.02 13.30
CA GLY A 140 17.51 -14.91 14.14
C GLY A 140 18.38 -13.70 13.79
N LEU A 141 17.85 -12.72 13.04
CA LEU A 141 18.61 -11.56 12.60
C LEU A 141 18.64 -10.46 13.66
N ARG A 142 19.84 -10.06 14.08
CA ARG A 142 20.05 -8.88 14.90
C ARG A 142 20.05 -7.63 14.02
N VAL A 143 19.38 -6.58 14.48
CA VAL A 143 19.37 -5.28 13.82
C VAL A 143 20.37 -4.37 14.50
N VAL A 144 21.38 -3.92 13.76
CA VAL A 144 22.35 -2.92 14.21
C VAL A 144 22.07 -1.62 13.47
N LYS A 145 21.90 -0.53 14.22
CA LYS A 145 21.72 0.81 13.63
C LYS A 145 23.10 1.41 13.34
N VAL A 146 23.44 1.50 12.05
CA VAL A 146 24.66 2.19 11.61
C VAL A 146 24.42 3.72 11.68
N PRO A 147 25.31 4.50 12.30
CA PRO A 147 25.23 5.96 12.28
C PRO A 147 25.25 6.51 10.85
N SER A 148 24.58 7.64 10.62
CA SER A 148 24.65 8.32 9.33
C SER A 148 26.01 9.00 9.17
N HIS A 149 26.51 9.05 7.92
CA HIS A 149 27.77 9.72 7.60
C HIS A 149 27.78 11.22 7.98
N LYS A 150 26.65 11.89 7.78
CA LYS A 150 26.40 13.28 8.20
C LYS A 150 25.15 13.37 9.08
N PRO A 151 25.05 14.37 9.98
CA PRO A 151 23.85 14.60 10.77
C PRO A 151 22.64 14.88 9.88
N VAL A 152 21.47 14.34 10.22
CA VAL A 152 20.23 14.54 9.45
C VAL A 152 19.64 15.91 9.79
N GLN A 153 19.43 16.76 8.80
CA GLN A 153 18.87 18.13 8.95
C GLN A 153 17.41 18.24 8.49
N ARG A 154 16.71 17.11 8.40
CA ARG A 154 15.32 17.08 7.90
C ARG A 154 14.33 17.60 8.95
N ILE A 155 13.44 18.49 8.52
CA ILE A 155 12.42 19.13 9.36
C ILE A 155 11.04 18.52 9.09
N ALA A 156 10.33 18.16 10.16
CA ALA A 156 8.93 17.72 10.06
C ALA A 156 7.99 18.93 10.09
N GLY A 157 7.20 19.11 9.05
CA GLY A 157 6.10 20.07 9.00
C GLY A 157 4.87 19.58 9.77
N PRO A 158 3.92 20.48 10.09
CA PRO A 158 2.67 20.10 10.73
C PRO A 158 1.86 19.18 9.80
N SER A 159 1.36 18.06 10.33
CA SER A 159 0.38 17.25 9.60
C SER A 159 -0.97 17.98 9.58
N GLN A 160 -1.59 18.04 8.41
CA GLN A 160 -2.89 18.67 8.20
C GLN A 160 -3.92 17.58 7.92
N VAL A 161 -5.09 17.67 8.55
CA VAL A 161 -6.18 16.71 8.40
C VAL A 161 -7.43 17.46 7.94
N TYR A 162 -7.99 17.02 6.83
CA TYR A 162 -9.17 17.58 6.19
C TYR A 162 -10.39 16.67 6.37
N LEU A 163 -11.58 17.24 6.21
CA LEU A 163 -12.84 16.51 6.36
C LEU A 163 -13.12 15.62 5.16
N THR A 164 -12.97 16.18 3.96
CA THR A 164 -13.25 15.52 2.68
C THR A 164 -11.97 15.23 1.91
N ALA A 165 -12.01 14.27 0.99
CA ALA A 165 -10.90 14.02 0.07
C ALA A 165 -10.67 15.21 -0.87
N ASP A 166 -11.73 15.91 -1.29
CA ASP A 166 -11.62 17.06 -2.18
C ASP A 166 -10.89 18.24 -1.52
N ASP A 167 -11.22 18.56 -0.27
CA ASP A 167 -10.52 19.60 0.49
C ASP A 167 -9.02 19.29 0.63
N LYS A 168 -8.71 18.01 0.90
CA LYS A 168 -7.33 17.51 0.97
C LYS A 168 -6.61 17.75 -0.35
N TRP A 169 -7.22 17.37 -1.48
CA TRP A 169 -6.61 17.51 -2.79
C TRP A 169 -6.38 18.97 -3.18
N GLN A 170 -7.33 19.87 -2.90
CA GLN A 170 -7.15 21.30 -3.12
C GLN A 170 -6.00 21.87 -2.26
N ALA A 171 -5.91 21.45 -0.99
CA ALA A 171 -4.82 21.85 -0.11
C ALA A 171 -3.45 21.36 -0.59
N VAL A 172 -3.36 20.12 -1.09
CA VAL A 172 -2.14 19.59 -1.71
C VAL A 172 -1.72 20.45 -2.90
N VAL A 173 -2.65 20.77 -3.81
CA VAL A 173 -2.36 21.57 -5.01
C VAL A 173 -1.89 22.99 -4.64
N GLU A 174 -2.56 23.65 -3.69
CA GLU A 174 -2.17 24.99 -3.24
C GLU A 174 -0.80 25.00 -2.56
N ARG A 175 -0.52 23.95 -1.79
CA ARG A 175 0.77 23.78 -1.14
C ARG A 175 1.90 23.57 -2.15
N VAL A 176 1.67 22.72 -3.15
CA VAL A 176 2.61 22.50 -4.25
C VAL A 176 2.83 23.79 -5.03
N ARG A 177 1.77 24.55 -5.32
CA ARG A 177 1.86 25.87 -5.98
C ARG A 177 2.77 26.82 -5.20
N THR A 178 2.57 26.93 -3.89
CA THR A 178 3.40 27.80 -3.03
C THR A 178 4.87 27.41 -3.08
N LEU A 179 5.19 26.11 -2.98
CA LEU A 179 6.57 25.62 -3.01
C LEU A 179 7.20 25.75 -4.40
N HIS A 180 6.42 25.52 -5.45
CA HIS A 180 6.85 25.68 -6.83
C HIS A 180 7.16 27.15 -7.18
N GLN A 181 6.36 28.10 -6.69
CA GLN A 181 6.65 29.53 -6.82
C GLN A 181 7.98 29.91 -6.14
N GLN A 182 8.35 29.22 -5.06
CA GLN A 182 9.64 29.35 -4.38
C GLN A 182 10.79 28.60 -5.09
N GLN A 183 10.55 28.02 -6.28
CA GLN A 183 11.51 27.19 -7.02
C GLN A 183 12.00 25.94 -6.25
N ARG A 184 11.25 25.52 -5.22
CA ARG A 184 11.65 24.39 -4.39
C ARG A 184 11.10 23.07 -4.97
N PRO A 185 11.93 22.02 -5.10
CA PRO A 185 11.47 20.73 -5.61
C PRO A 185 10.52 20.04 -4.63
N VAL A 186 9.50 19.39 -5.18
CA VAL A 186 8.46 18.72 -4.40
C VAL A 186 8.27 17.28 -4.88
N LEU A 187 8.38 16.33 -3.95
CA LEU A 187 8.02 14.93 -4.14
C LEU A 187 6.69 14.65 -3.42
N ILE A 188 5.70 14.19 -4.16
CA ILE A 188 4.36 13.90 -3.63
C ILE A 188 4.16 12.38 -3.65
N GLY A 189 4.00 11.79 -2.47
CA GLY A 189 3.75 10.36 -2.31
C GLY A 189 2.27 10.04 -2.22
N THR A 190 1.77 9.26 -3.17
CA THR A 190 0.39 8.73 -3.17
C THR A 190 0.38 7.22 -2.88
N ARG A 191 -0.76 6.71 -2.39
CA ARG A 191 -0.91 5.29 -2.07
C ARG A 191 -1.15 4.40 -3.29
N SER A 192 -1.91 4.90 -4.27
CA SER A 192 -2.35 4.14 -5.45
C SER A 192 -2.08 4.90 -6.76
N VAL A 193 -2.13 4.17 -7.87
CA VAL A 193 -2.03 4.74 -9.23
C VAL A 193 -3.24 5.63 -9.52
N ALA A 194 -4.45 5.21 -9.13
CA ALA A 194 -5.65 6.05 -9.28
C ALA A 194 -5.50 7.40 -8.57
N ALA A 195 -4.92 7.43 -7.37
CA ALA A 195 -4.66 8.66 -6.63
C ALA A 195 -3.57 9.53 -7.29
N SER A 196 -2.53 8.93 -7.89
CA SER A 196 -1.52 9.70 -8.64
C SER A 196 -2.09 10.32 -9.92
N GLU A 197 -2.93 9.59 -10.65
CA GLU A 197 -3.63 10.09 -11.84
C GLU A 197 -4.64 11.20 -11.51
N GLN A 198 -5.42 11.04 -10.44
CA GLN A 198 -6.32 12.08 -9.96
C GLN A 198 -5.56 13.37 -9.61
N LEU A 199 -4.46 13.26 -8.86
CA LEU A 199 -3.63 14.41 -8.52
C LEU A 199 -2.99 15.04 -9.76
N SER A 200 -2.54 14.21 -10.71
CA SER A 200 -1.98 14.67 -11.99
C SER A 200 -2.97 15.52 -12.79
N ALA A 201 -4.22 15.10 -12.87
CA ALA A 201 -5.29 15.87 -13.51
C ALA A 201 -5.50 17.24 -12.83
N LEU A 202 -5.48 17.27 -11.50
CA LEU A 202 -5.63 18.51 -10.72
C LEU A 202 -4.44 19.46 -10.89
N LEU A 203 -3.21 18.95 -10.89
CA LEU A 203 -2.01 19.73 -11.15
C LEU A 203 -1.99 20.30 -12.58
N THR A 204 -2.42 19.50 -13.56
CA THR A 204 -2.58 19.95 -14.96
C THR A 204 -3.60 21.09 -15.06
N LYS A 205 -4.76 20.96 -14.41
CA LYS A 205 -5.78 22.02 -14.35
C LYS A 205 -5.24 23.30 -13.69
N ALA A 206 -4.37 23.16 -12.69
CA ALA A 206 -3.67 24.27 -12.03
C ALA A 206 -2.49 24.83 -12.84
N LYS A 207 -2.21 24.32 -14.05
CA LYS A 207 -1.08 24.69 -14.92
C LYS A 207 0.29 24.46 -14.28
N LEU A 208 0.40 23.46 -13.41
CA LEU A 208 1.65 23.05 -12.78
C LEU A 208 2.24 21.86 -13.55
N GLN A 209 3.38 22.08 -14.21
CA GLN A 209 4.12 21.02 -14.89
C GLN A 209 4.66 20.03 -13.85
N HIS A 210 4.37 18.75 -14.05
CA HIS A 210 4.75 17.70 -13.12
C HIS A 210 5.03 16.39 -13.87
N ARG A 211 5.71 15.46 -13.20
CA ARG A 211 5.99 14.12 -13.70
C ARG A 211 5.36 13.07 -12.78
N VAL A 212 4.81 12.01 -13.35
CA VAL A 212 4.14 10.93 -12.60
C VAL A 212 4.95 9.64 -12.74
N LEU A 213 5.17 8.97 -11.61
CA LEU A 213 5.90 7.71 -11.50
C LEU A 213 4.95 6.61 -11.01
N ASN A 214 4.65 5.64 -11.88
CA ASN A 214 3.61 4.62 -11.66
C ASN A 214 4.14 3.17 -11.54
N ALA A 215 5.42 2.96 -11.24
CA ALA A 215 6.06 1.64 -11.08
C ALA A 215 5.88 0.70 -12.30
N ARG A 216 5.77 1.28 -13.50
CA ARG A 216 5.51 0.56 -14.77
C ARG A 216 6.77 0.32 -15.60
N ASN A 217 7.79 1.20 -15.51
CA ASN A 217 9.00 1.11 -16.33
C ASN A 217 10.25 1.60 -15.56
N ASP A 218 11.13 0.69 -15.16
CA ASP A 218 12.19 0.97 -14.17
C ASP A 218 13.28 1.95 -14.67
N GLU A 219 13.64 1.94 -15.96
CA GLU A 219 14.71 2.79 -16.51
C GLU A 219 14.29 4.26 -16.64
N GLU A 220 13.16 4.53 -17.28
CA GLU A 220 12.61 5.89 -17.41
C GLU A 220 12.27 6.49 -16.03
N GLU A 221 11.82 5.67 -15.09
CA GLU A 221 11.56 6.11 -13.72
C GLU A 221 12.84 6.56 -13.01
N ALA A 222 13.96 5.85 -13.21
CA ALA A 222 15.22 6.24 -12.60
C ALA A 222 15.67 7.63 -13.07
N ASP A 223 15.54 7.92 -14.36
CA ASP A 223 15.89 9.22 -14.94
C ASP A 223 15.00 10.36 -14.41
N ILE A 224 13.70 10.11 -14.27
CA ILE A 224 12.78 11.09 -13.70
C ILE A 224 13.13 11.36 -12.23
N VAL A 225 13.44 10.33 -11.45
CA VAL A 225 13.78 10.45 -10.02
C VAL A 225 15.11 11.16 -9.81
N ALA A 226 16.10 10.90 -10.66
CA ALA A 226 17.39 11.57 -10.61
C ALA A 226 17.25 13.10 -10.78
N ARG A 227 16.30 13.55 -11.61
CA ARG A 227 15.99 14.97 -11.85
C ARG A 227 14.95 15.56 -10.89
N ALA A 228 14.41 14.77 -9.97
CA ALA A 228 13.38 15.22 -9.03
C ALA A 228 13.89 16.28 -8.04
N GLY A 229 15.21 16.42 -7.88
CA GLY A 229 15.84 17.42 -7.02
C GLY A 229 16.19 18.74 -7.69
N GLU A 230 15.80 18.95 -8.95
CA GLU A 230 16.02 20.20 -9.70
C GLU A 230 15.04 21.32 -9.31
N ALA A 231 15.40 22.57 -9.57
CA ALA A 231 14.58 23.75 -9.22
C ALA A 231 13.16 23.67 -9.80
N GLY A 232 12.17 23.89 -8.94
CA GLY A 232 10.75 23.88 -9.31
C GLY A 232 10.21 22.52 -9.76
N CYS A 233 10.98 21.43 -9.71
CA CYS A 233 10.53 20.12 -10.18
C CYS A 233 9.41 19.56 -9.27
N ILE A 234 8.28 19.18 -9.88
CA ILE A 234 7.16 18.52 -9.19
C ILE A 234 7.11 17.06 -9.65
N THR A 235 7.29 16.15 -8.70
CA THR A 235 7.28 14.71 -8.97
C THR A 235 6.19 14.05 -8.12
N VAL A 236 5.25 13.38 -8.78
CA VAL A 236 4.22 12.55 -8.14
C VAL A 236 4.69 11.10 -8.22
N ALA A 237 4.83 10.45 -7.07
CA ALA A 237 5.25 9.06 -6.98
C ALA A 237 4.21 8.26 -6.21
N THR A 238 3.81 7.11 -6.76
CA THR A 238 3.22 6.06 -5.95
C THR A 238 4.27 5.54 -4.95
N ASN A 239 3.85 5.09 -3.76
CA ASN A 239 4.71 4.81 -2.60
C ASN A 239 6.10 4.15 -2.83
N MET A 240 6.30 3.35 -3.89
CA MET A 240 7.61 2.74 -4.20
C MET A 240 8.15 3.03 -5.60
N ALA A 241 7.50 3.88 -6.40
CA ALA A 241 8.07 4.29 -7.66
C ALA A 241 9.38 5.05 -7.41
N GLY A 242 10.42 4.77 -8.22
CA GLY A 242 11.76 5.32 -7.98
C GLY A 242 12.51 4.73 -6.77
N ARG A 243 12.17 3.52 -6.31
CA ARG A 243 12.94 2.83 -5.26
C ARG A 243 14.28 2.32 -5.78
N GLY A 244 15.35 2.69 -5.07
CA GLY A 244 16.73 2.34 -5.42
C GLY A 244 17.50 3.52 -5.99
N THR A 245 16.82 4.49 -6.60
CA THR A 245 17.41 5.72 -7.12
C THR A 245 17.44 6.81 -6.05
N ASP A 246 18.58 7.49 -5.93
CA ASP A 246 18.74 8.62 -5.01
C ASP A 246 18.30 9.93 -5.68
N ILE A 247 17.73 10.85 -4.90
CA ILE A 247 17.32 12.18 -5.38
C ILE A 247 18.40 13.17 -4.96
N SER A 248 19.29 13.50 -5.90
CA SER A 248 20.34 14.49 -5.65
C SER A 248 19.77 15.90 -5.81
N LEU A 249 20.13 16.81 -4.90
CA LEU A 249 19.70 18.21 -4.99
C LEU A 249 20.50 18.95 -6.07
N GLY A 250 19.81 19.70 -6.93
CA GLY A 250 20.43 20.60 -7.89
C GLY A 250 21.11 21.82 -7.24
N LEU A 251 21.80 22.61 -8.06
CA LEU A 251 22.45 23.85 -7.63
C LEU A 251 21.43 24.85 -7.06
N GLY A 252 21.75 25.50 -5.93
CA GLY A 252 20.88 26.51 -5.30
C GLY A 252 19.71 25.94 -4.48
N ILE A 253 19.49 24.63 -4.50
CA ILE A 253 18.32 24.00 -3.87
C ILE A 253 18.49 23.86 -2.35
N ARG A 254 19.73 23.76 -1.87
CA ARG A 254 20.01 23.69 -0.43
C ARG A 254 19.57 24.97 0.28
N GLU A 255 19.82 26.11 -0.35
CA GLU A 255 19.47 27.46 0.12
C GLU A 255 17.94 27.65 0.15
N LEU A 256 17.21 27.00 -0.76
CA LEU A 256 15.75 26.97 -0.80
C LEU A 256 15.13 25.98 0.21
N GLY A 257 15.93 25.37 1.08
CA GLY A 257 15.49 24.42 2.11
C GLY A 257 15.43 22.96 1.64
N GLY A 258 15.99 22.64 0.48
CA GLY A 258 16.12 21.27 -0.04
C GLY A 258 14.82 20.66 -0.55
N LEU A 259 14.83 19.35 -0.79
CA LEU A 259 13.64 18.61 -1.26
C LEU A 259 12.52 18.66 -0.21
N HIS A 260 11.31 19.01 -0.65
CA HIS A 260 10.09 18.91 0.15
C HIS A 260 9.31 17.65 -0.20
N VAL A 261 8.87 16.89 0.80
CA VAL A 261 8.11 15.64 0.61
C VAL A 261 6.71 15.79 1.19
N ILE A 262 5.68 15.56 0.37
CA ILE A 262 4.27 15.59 0.80
C ILE A 262 3.74 14.17 0.75
N ALA A 263 3.28 13.62 1.88
CA ALA A 263 2.48 12.40 1.90
C ALA A 263 0.99 12.79 1.83
N THR A 264 0.28 12.29 0.82
CA THR A 264 -1.17 12.58 0.64
C THR A 264 -2.06 11.64 1.44
N GLU A 265 -1.48 10.55 1.98
CA GLU A 265 -2.15 9.54 2.80
C GLU A 265 -1.12 8.91 3.74
N ARG A 266 -1.61 8.18 4.75
CA ARG A 266 -0.77 7.31 5.57
C ARG A 266 -0.68 5.92 4.96
N ASN A 267 0.48 5.30 5.04
CA ASN A 267 0.64 3.89 4.70
C ASN A 267 0.19 2.98 5.83
N GLU A 268 -0.02 1.71 5.50
CA GLU A 268 -0.43 0.69 6.48
C GLU A 268 0.60 0.47 7.60
N ALA A 269 1.87 0.78 7.30
CA ALA A 269 2.97 0.73 8.24
C ALA A 269 3.79 2.03 8.24
N ARG A 270 4.09 2.54 9.44
CA ARG A 270 4.91 3.73 9.69
C ARG A 270 6.28 3.66 9.05
N ARG A 271 6.84 2.45 8.93
CA ARG A 271 8.14 2.25 8.28
C ARG A 271 8.13 2.63 6.79
N VAL A 272 6.99 2.54 6.12
CA VAL A 272 6.82 2.90 4.71
C VAL A 272 6.73 4.42 4.58
N ASP A 273 5.92 5.07 5.44
CA ASP A 273 5.91 6.55 5.54
C ASP A 273 7.33 7.10 5.79
N ARG A 274 8.08 6.47 6.72
CA ARG A 274 9.46 6.86 7.00
C ARG A 274 10.41 6.67 5.82
N GLN A 275 10.15 5.71 4.93
CA GLN A 275 10.94 5.56 3.70
C GLN A 275 10.65 6.68 2.72
N LEU A 276 9.38 7.09 2.58
CA LEU A 276 8.99 8.25 1.78
C LEU A 276 9.64 9.54 2.34
N PHE A 277 9.50 9.80 3.64
CA PHE A 277 10.14 10.97 4.28
C PHE A 277 11.67 10.90 4.24
N GLY A 278 12.24 9.69 4.19
CA GLY A 278 13.67 9.45 4.04
C GLY A 278 14.23 9.76 2.65
N ARG A 279 13.38 10.15 1.69
CA ARG A 279 13.81 10.62 0.37
C ARG A 279 14.38 12.04 0.40
N CYS A 280 14.04 12.86 1.41
CA CYS A 280 14.68 14.16 1.61
C CYS A 280 15.67 14.17 2.79
N GLY A 281 16.56 15.16 2.80
CA GLY A 281 17.56 15.39 3.84
C GLY A 281 18.62 14.28 3.94
N ARG A 282 19.13 13.83 2.78
CA ARG A 282 20.17 12.81 2.68
C ARG A 282 21.54 13.46 2.71
N GLN A 283 22.57 12.74 3.20
CA GLN A 283 23.94 13.27 3.30
C GLN A 283 24.05 14.65 3.96
N GLY A 284 23.20 14.92 4.96
CA GLY A 284 23.17 16.20 5.68
C GLY A 284 22.51 17.36 4.93
N ASP A 285 21.89 17.10 3.79
CA ASP A 285 21.10 18.09 3.08
C ASP A 285 19.93 18.61 3.94
N PRO A 286 19.53 19.87 3.76
CA PRO A 286 18.26 20.35 4.26
C PRO A 286 17.12 19.64 3.53
N GLY A 287 15.98 19.57 4.18
CA GLY A 287 14.79 19.00 3.59
C GLY A 287 13.64 19.10 4.57
N SER A 288 12.42 19.08 4.06
CA SER A 288 11.27 18.95 4.95
C SER A 288 10.24 18.00 4.39
N PHE A 289 9.37 17.53 5.29
CA PHE A 289 8.28 16.66 4.91
C PHE A 289 7.04 17.01 5.71
N GLU A 290 5.88 16.82 5.11
CA GLU A 290 4.59 16.98 5.76
C GLU A 290 3.60 15.93 5.26
N ALA A 291 2.49 15.79 6.00
CA ALA A 291 1.42 14.89 5.63
C ALA A 291 0.12 15.68 5.55
N ILE A 292 -0.55 15.61 4.41
CA ILE A 292 -1.84 16.24 4.15
C ILE A 292 -2.83 15.10 3.96
N LEU A 293 -3.71 14.92 4.96
CA LEU A 293 -4.54 13.73 5.13
C LEU A 293 -6.02 14.09 5.11
N SER A 294 -6.90 13.11 4.94
CA SER A 294 -8.35 13.26 5.02
C SER A 294 -8.98 12.22 5.93
N LEU A 295 -10.07 12.56 6.62
CA LEU A 295 -10.90 11.59 7.34
C LEU A 295 -11.53 10.53 6.42
N GLU A 296 -11.59 10.80 5.12
CA GLU A 296 -12.06 9.89 4.07
C GLU A 296 -10.95 9.01 3.48
N ASP A 297 -9.70 9.16 3.93
CA ASP A 297 -8.60 8.28 3.51
C ASP A 297 -8.89 6.82 3.90
N GLU A 298 -8.45 5.88 3.06
CA GLU A 298 -8.80 4.46 3.14
C GLU A 298 -8.51 3.84 4.52
N ILE A 299 -7.38 4.20 5.17
CA ILE A 299 -7.04 3.71 6.51
C ILE A 299 -8.08 4.13 7.55
N MET A 300 -8.54 5.38 7.49
CA MET A 300 -9.59 5.85 8.40
C MET A 300 -10.91 5.22 8.02
N ASP A 301 -11.21 5.14 6.72
CA ASP A 301 -12.50 4.66 6.29
C ASP A 301 -12.73 3.20 6.70
N LEU A 302 -11.73 2.37 6.41
CA LEU A 302 -11.75 0.96 6.72
C LEU A 302 -11.61 0.69 8.20
N TYR A 303 -10.68 1.32 8.94
CA TYR A 303 -10.29 0.81 10.28
C TYR A 303 -10.71 1.67 11.46
N ALA A 304 -11.06 2.95 11.28
CA ALA A 304 -11.46 3.79 12.40
C ALA A 304 -12.87 3.42 12.92
N PRO A 305 -13.11 3.45 14.24
CA PRO A 305 -14.46 3.33 14.80
C PRO A 305 -15.38 4.47 14.33
N GLY A 306 -16.66 4.18 14.07
CA GLY A 306 -17.62 5.18 13.59
C GLY A 306 -17.77 6.40 14.51
N TRP A 307 -17.84 6.18 15.83
CA TRP A 307 -17.92 7.27 16.83
C TRP A 307 -16.69 8.21 16.77
N LEU A 308 -15.51 7.66 16.48
CA LEU A 308 -14.27 8.44 16.37
C LEU A 308 -14.32 9.36 15.14
N LYS A 309 -14.82 8.86 14.00
CA LYS A 309 -15.02 9.68 12.79
C LYS A 309 -15.98 10.83 13.06
N THR A 310 -17.11 10.57 13.73
CA THR A 310 -18.11 11.61 14.06
C THR A 310 -17.53 12.68 14.98
N LEU A 311 -16.78 12.28 16.01
CA LEU A 311 -16.09 13.20 16.91
C LEU A 311 -15.09 14.07 16.14
N LEU A 312 -14.20 13.46 15.35
CA LEU A 312 -13.18 14.17 14.58
C LEU A 312 -13.80 15.11 13.55
N ARG A 313 -14.90 14.72 12.89
CA ARG A 313 -15.64 15.61 11.97
C ARG A 313 -16.10 16.87 12.67
N SER A 314 -16.66 16.76 13.87
CA SER A 314 -17.10 17.92 14.66
C SER A 314 -15.91 18.81 15.06
N THR A 315 -14.81 18.22 15.53
CA THR A 315 -13.65 18.98 16.01
C THR A 315 -12.81 19.61 14.89
N ILE A 316 -12.77 19.02 13.70
CA ILE A 316 -12.06 19.59 12.55
C ILE A 316 -12.91 20.67 11.89
N ARG A 317 -14.24 20.50 11.83
CA ARG A 317 -15.16 21.53 11.31
C ARG A 317 -15.13 22.84 12.10
N SER A 318 -14.83 22.78 13.40
CA SER A 318 -14.68 23.99 14.21
C SER A 318 -13.40 24.78 13.93
N GLY A 319 -12.52 24.31 13.03
CA GLY A 319 -11.30 25.03 12.61
C GLY A 319 -10.24 25.15 13.71
N SER A 320 -10.41 24.47 14.85
CA SER A 320 -9.51 24.61 15.99
C SER A 320 -8.14 23.98 15.71
N PRO A 321 -7.02 24.64 16.06
CA PRO A 321 -5.68 24.03 16.05
C PRO A 321 -5.60 22.75 16.89
N LEU A 322 -6.45 22.65 17.91
CA LEU A 322 -6.58 21.44 18.73
C LEU A 322 -7.16 20.28 17.93
N GLY A 323 -8.16 20.56 17.07
CA GLY A 323 -8.77 19.57 16.18
C GLY A 323 -7.77 18.97 15.19
N GLN A 324 -6.89 19.79 14.63
CA GLN A 324 -5.80 19.32 13.76
C GLN A 324 -4.83 18.38 14.49
N LYS A 325 -4.44 18.75 15.72
CA LYS A 325 -3.58 17.88 16.56
C LYS A 325 -4.26 16.56 16.90
N PHE A 326 -5.54 16.59 17.28
CA PHE A 326 -6.32 15.38 17.57
C PHE A 326 -6.48 14.50 16.33
N GLY A 327 -6.77 15.06 15.17
CA GLY A 327 -6.83 14.34 13.89
C GLY A 327 -5.52 13.61 13.60
N GLY A 328 -4.39 14.30 13.72
CA GLY A 328 -3.06 13.70 13.52
C GLY A 328 -2.73 12.59 14.54
N VAL A 329 -3.21 12.70 15.79
CA VAL A 329 -3.09 11.62 16.79
C VAL A 329 -3.97 10.44 16.41
N ALA A 330 -5.23 10.67 16.06
CA ALA A 330 -6.16 9.60 15.68
C ALA A 330 -5.65 8.80 14.48
N MET A 331 -5.14 9.47 13.46
CA MET A 331 -4.48 8.83 12.30
C MET A 331 -3.36 7.88 12.73
N ARG A 332 -2.46 8.34 13.61
CA ARG A 332 -1.35 7.52 14.12
C ARG A 332 -1.84 6.32 14.94
N VAL A 333 -2.91 6.48 15.71
CA VAL A 333 -3.50 5.38 16.49
C VAL A 333 -4.12 4.34 15.57
N THR A 334 -4.90 4.75 14.56
CA THR A 334 -5.48 3.85 13.57
C THR A 334 -4.40 3.06 12.83
N GLN A 335 -3.33 3.75 12.39
CA GLN A 335 -2.17 3.10 11.75
C GLN A 335 -1.50 2.08 12.69
N ALA A 336 -1.30 2.40 13.97
CA ALA A 336 -0.72 1.47 14.94
C ALA A 336 -1.59 0.23 15.21
N ILE A 337 -2.91 0.38 15.19
CA ILE A 337 -3.85 -0.76 15.29
C ILE A 337 -3.70 -1.67 14.06
N LEU A 338 -3.61 -1.09 12.87
CA LEU A 338 -3.41 -1.83 11.63
C LEU A 338 -2.08 -2.59 11.61
N GLU A 339 -0.98 -1.95 12.01
CA GLU A 339 0.33 -2.60 12.17
C GLU A 339 0.25 -3.84 13.08
N ARG A 340 -0.42 -3.71 14.25
CA ARG A 340 -0.59 -4.83 15.19
C ARG A 340 -1.43 -5.96 14.61
N ARG A 341 -2.43 -5.64 13.78
CA ARG A 341 -3.21 -6.64 13.05
C ARG A 341 -2.35 -7.38 12.04
N HIS A 342 -1.55 -6.67 11.25
CA HIS A 342 -0.67 -7.27 10.25
C HIS A 342 0.40 -8.15 10.90
N ALA A 343 0.94 -7.71 12.05
CA ALA A 343 1.85 -8.52 12.86
C ALA A 343 1.19 -9.78 13.45
N ARG A 344 -0.12 -9.79 13.72
CA ARG A 344 -0.85 -11.02 14.10
C ARG A 344 -0.99 -11.96 12.92
N MET A 345 -1.47 -11.46 11.77
CA MET A 345 -1.64 -12.28 10.56
C MET A 345 -0.34 -12.97 10.14
N ARG A 346 0.79 -12.25 10.16
CA ARG A 346 2.11 -12.83 9.86
C ARG A 346 2.53 -13.91 10.86
N ARG A 347 2.27 -13.73 12.16
CA ARG A 347 2.54 -14.77 13.17
C ARG A 347 1.70 -16.01 12.96
N ASP A 348 0.43 -15.86 12.61
CA ASP A 348 -0.46 -17.00 12.39
C ASP A 348 -0.09 -17.75 11.10
N LEU A 349 0.34 -17.04 10.05
CA LEU A 349 0.90 -17.65 8.85
C LEU A 349 2.15 -18.49 9.17
N ILE A 350 3.06 -18.00 10.02
CA ILE A 350 4.24 -18.77 10.45
C ILE A 350 3.84 -20.02 11.26
N LYS A 351 2.86 -19.92 12.15
CA LYS A 351 2.37 -21.10 12.90
C LYS A 351 1.77 -22.14 11.96
N MET A 352 1.00 -21.71 10.97
CA MET A 352 0.41 -22.60 9.97
C MET A 352 1.51 -23.27 9.12
N ASP A 353 2.51 -22.52 8.69
CA ASP A 353 3.65 -23.03 7.92
C ASP A 353 4.45 -24.09 8.72
N ARG A 354 4.68 -23.86 10.02
CA ARG A 354 5.29 -24.87 10.92
C ARG A 354 4.46 -26.14 11.01
N ARG A 355 3.15 -26.01 11.27
CA ARG A 355 2.23 -27.17 11.31
C ARG A 355 2.21 -27.96 10.02
N LEU A 356 2.21 -27.28 8.86
CA LEU A 356 2.31 -27.93 7.56
C LEU A 356 3.64 -28.66 7.40
N GLY A 357 4.73 -28.07 7.88
CA GLY A 357 6.03 -28.72 7.98
C GLY A 357 5.96 -30.02 8.77
N ASP A 358 5.36 -30.01 9.95
CA ASP A 358 5.22 -31.19 10.82
C ASP A 358 4.37 -32.29 10.17
N VAL A 359 3.25 -31.92 9.54
CA VAL A 359 2.32 -32.88 8.90
C VAL A 359 2.91 -33.51 7.64
N LEU A 360 3.68 -32.75 6.87
CA LEU A 360 4.31 -33.24 5.63
C LEU A 360 5.65 -33.94 5.87
N ALA A 361 6.17 -33.89 7.09
CA ALA A 361 7.41 -34.56 7.42
C ALA A 361 7.17 -36.05 7.66
N PHE A 362 7.51 -36.86 6.66
CA PHE A 362 7.35 -38.32 6.70
C PHE A 362 8.23 -39.04 7.74
N THR A 363 9.20 -38.35 8.37
CA THR A 363 10.20 -38.95 9.28
C THR A 363 10.35 -38.23 10.62
N GLY A 364 9.31 -37.51 11.08
CA GLY A 364 9.40 -36.64 12.27
C GLY A 364 9.77 -35.20 11.90
N PRO A 365 9.74 -34.26 12.87
CA PRO A 365 9.81 -32.82 12.56
C PRO A 365 11.02 -32.49 11.68
N MET A 366 10.76 -31.94 10.49
CA MET A 366 11.82 -31.40 9.64
C MET A 366 12.25 -30.04 10.21
N GLU A 367 13.37 -30.07 10.92
CA GLU A 367 14.10 -28.98 11.61
C GLU A 367 13.69 -28.69 13.06
#